data_AF-A0A920SH47-F1
#
_entry.id   AF-A0A920SH47-F1
#
_cell.length_a   1.000
_cell.length_b   1.000
_cell.length_c   1.000
_cell.angle_alpha   90.00
_cell.angle_beta   90.00
_cell.angle_gamma   90.00
#
_symmetry.space_group_name_H-M   'P 1'
#
loop_
_entity.id
_entity.type
_entity.pdbx_description
1 polymer ?
#
loop_
_entity_poly.entity_id
_entity_poly.type
_entity_poly.pdbx_seq_one_letter_code
_entity_poly.pdbx_strand_id
1 'polypeptide(L)'
;MPFSSTRKWASATVAPAGTDASERYVLHLGAPDVLLPTGEWTVARERVAELAAEGRRVLVVTRSTHDPDPPSDQPDGQRDVLPSARLPLCLLLLEDTVKAEAPEILAWFIEQGLDLKVISGDHPATVAAVARRAGIPGADEGIDARTLPDGTRH
;
A
#
# COMPACT_ATOMS: atom_id res chain seq x y z
N MET A 1 16.63 2.08 -5.84
CA MET A 1 16.48 0.73 -5.28
C MET A 1 15.21 0.08 -5.82
N PRO A 2 15.25 -1.20 -6.21
CA PRO A 2 14.06 -1.91 -6.67
C PRO A 2 13.04 -2.13 -5.55
N PHE A 3 11.79 -2.34 -5.95
CA PHE A 3 10.70 -2.70 -5.03
C PHE A 3 10.97 -4.02 -4.30
N SER A 4 10.52 -4.11 -3.06
CA SER A 4 10.44 -5.37 -2.31
C SER A 4 9.12 -5.40 -1.52
N SER A 5 8.49 -6.57 -1.44
CA SER A 5 7.26 -6.77 -0.67
C SER A 5 7.44 -6.52 0.82
N THR A 6 8.61 -6.83 1.38
CA THR A 6 8.94 -6.57 2.79
C THR A 6 8.94 -5.07 3.10
N ARG A 7 9.48 -4.25 2.19
CA ARG A 7 9.56 -2.79 2.34
C ARG A 7 8.30 -2.07 1.89
N LYS A 8 7.61 -2.62 0.89
CA LYS A 8 6.44 -2.01 0.21
C LYS A 8 6.75 -0.68 -0.50
N TRP A 9 8.01 -0.41 -0.83
CA TRP A 9 8.41 0.76 -1.63
C TRP A 9 9.64 0.47 -2.50
N ALA A 10 9.82 1.30 -3.53
CA ALA A 10 10.99 1.41 -4.39
C ALA A 10 11.51 2.85 -4.38
N SER A 11 12.77 3.05 -4.77
CA SER A 11 13.34 4.39 -4.88
C SER A 11 14.15 4.60 -6.16
N ALA A 12 14.31 5.85 -6.56
CA ALA A 12 15.21 6.24 -7.64
C ALA A 12 15.86 7.58 -7.28
N THR A 13 17.19 7.65 -7.45
CA THR A 13 17.90 8.93 -7.39
C THR A 13 17.78 9.61 -8.74
N VAL A 14 17.33 10.85 -8.73
CA VAL A 14 17.17 11.69 -9.91
C VAL A 14 18.13 12.87 -9.80
N ALA A 15 18.91 13.08 -10.85
CA ALA A 15 19.69 14.29 -11.07
C ALA A 15 19.09 15.00 -12.30
N PRO A 16 18.44 16.15 -12.14
CA PRO A 16 17.88 16.89 -13.28
C PRO A 16 18.94 17.20 -14.33
N ALA A 17 18.55 17.18 -15.60
CA ALA A 17 19.47 17.51 -16.68
C ALA A 17 19.86 18.99 -16.61
N GLY A 18 21.16 19.28 -16.65
CA GLY A 18 21.69 20.64 -16.62
C GLY A 18 21.84 21.26 -15.23
N THR A 19 21.62 20.50 -14.15
CA THR A 19 21.87 20.95 -12.76
C THR A 19 23.16 20.34 -12.20
N ASP A 20 23.67 20.93 -11.11
CA ASP A 20 24.81 20.39 -10.38
C ASP A 20 24.45 19.03 -9.72
N ALA A 21 25.45 18.16 -9.52
CA ALA A 21 25.27 16.88 -8.83
C ALA A 21 24.77 17.03 -7.37
N SER A 22 24.94 18.22 -6.78
CA SER A 22 24.38 18.62 -5.50
C SER A 22 22.86 18.81 -5.50
N GLU A 23 22.22 18.95 -6.67
CA GLU A 23 20.75 19.06 -6.81
C GLU A 23 20.04 17.72 -6.96
N ARG A 24 20.76 16.61 -6.71
CA ARG A 24 20.16 15.28 -6.72
C ARG A 24 19.09 15.16 -5.65
N TYR A 25 18.01 14.45 -5.97
CA TYR A 25 16.99 14.06 -5.00
C TYR A 25 16.58 12.61 -5.19
N VAL A 26 16.06 12.00 -4.13
CA VAL A 26 15.57 10.63 -4.13
C VAL A 26 14.05 10.66 -4.17
N LEU A 27 13.47 9.99 -5.16
CA LEU A 27 12.04 9.70 -5.20
C LEU A 27 11.78 8.33 -4.58
N HIS A 28 10.73 8.23 -3.78
CA HIS A 28 10.20 6.96 -3.28
C HIS A 28 8.79 6.77 -3.80
N LEU A 29 8.49 5.56 -4.27
CA LEU A 29 7.17 5.15 -4.71
C LEU A 29 6.77 3.91 -3.91
N GLY A 30 5.61 3.93 -3.27
CA GLY A 30 5.20 2.78 -2.46
C GLY A 30 3.88 2.96 -1.72
N ALA A 31 3.67 2.05 -0.77
CA ALA A 31 2.45 1.98 0.01
C ALA A 31 2.29 3.22 0.93
N PRO A 32 1.07 3.80 1.02
CA PRO A 32 0.83 4.98 1.84
C PRO A 32 1.11 4.75 3.33
N ASP A 33 0.81 3.57 3.86
CA ASP A 33 1.03 3.22 5.27
C ASP A 33 2.51 3.20 5.67
N VAL A 34 3.41 3.04 4.70
CA VAL A 34 4.86 3.10 4.91
C VAL A 34 5.42 4.49 4.62
N LEU A 35 4.96 5.15 3.55
CA LEU A 35 5.55 6.42 3.11
C LEU A 35 4.95 7.66 3.80
N LEU A 36 3.75 7.56 4.38
CA LEU A 36 3.08 8.63 5.14
C LEU A 36 3.01 8.26 6.64
N PRO A 37 4.01 8.67 7.44
CA PRO A 37 4.08 8.30 8.85
C PRO A 37 2.87 8.83 9.64
N THR A 38 2.49 8.10 10.68
CA THR A 38 1.38 8.49 11.56
C THR A 38 1.73 9.78 12.30
N GLY A 39 0.79 10.72 12.36
CA GLY A 39 1.00 12.03 12.98
C GLY A 39 1.48 13.12 12.01
N GLU A 40 1.82 12.76 10.77
CA GLU A 40 2.13 13.71 9.70
C GLU A 40 1.15 13.58 8.53
N TRP A 41 1.07 14.63 7.71
CA TRP A 41 0.33 14.62 6.44
C TRP A 41 -1.14 14.17 6.57
N THR A 42 -1.81 14.54 7.67
CA THR A 42 -3.17 14.08 8.02
C THR A 42 -4.14 14.16 6.85
N VAL A 43 -4.18 15.29 6.14
CA VAL A 43 -5.04 15.50 4.96
C VAL A 43 -4.76 14.47 3.85
N ALA A 44 -3.48 14.16 3.59
CA ALA A 44 -3.12 13.16 2.60
C ALA A 44 -3.53 11.75 3.05
N ARG A 45 -3.40 11.43 4.35
CA ARG A 45 -3.80 10.13 4.91
C ARG A 45 -5.32 9.95 4.89
N GLU A 46 -6.08 11.00 5.20
CA GLU A 46 -7.54 11.02 5.06
C GLU A 46 -7.94 10.77 3.60
N ARG A 47 -7.30 11.48 2.66
CA ARG A 47 -7.58 11.29 1.24
C ARG A 47 -7.24 9.88 0.74
N VAL A 48 -6.16 9.28 1.25
CA VAL A 48 -5.83 7.86 0.99
C VAL A 48 -6.93 6.95 1.50
N ALA A 49 -7.44 7.18 2.71
CA ALA A 49 -8.50 6.35 3.30
C ALA A 49 -9.80 6.43 2.48
N GLU A 50 -10.21 7.62 2.05
CA GLU A 50 -11.36 7.81 1.16
C GLU A 50 -11.21 7.03 -0.15
N LEU A 51 -10.07 7.20 -0.83
CA LEU A 51 -9.81 6.55 -2.12
C LEU A 51 -9.70 5.03 -2.00
N ALA A 52 -9.12 4.54 -0.89
CA ALA A 52 -9.07 3.11 -0.61
C ALA A 52 -10.48 2.54 -0.35
N ALA A 53 -11.36 3.28 0.34
CA ALA A 53 -12.75 2.87 0.57
C ALA A 53 -13.58 2.79 -0.72
N GLU A 54 -13.20 3.56 -1.75
CA GLU A 54 -13.74 3.46 -3.12
C GLU A 54 -13.19 2.25 -3.90
N GLY A 55 -12.27 1.47 -3.33
CA GLY A 55 -11.65 0.32 -3.97
C GLY A 55 -10.52 0.67 -4.94
N ARG A 56 -9.98 1.89 -4.85
CA ARG A 56 -8.76 2.25 -5.59
C ARG A 56 -7.55 1.65 -4.88
N ARG A 57 -6.58 1.17 -5.66
CA ARG A 57 -5.24 0.92 -5.16
C ARG A 57 -4.47 2.23 -5.17
N VAL A 58 -4.06 2.69 -3.98
CA VAL A 58 -3.41 3.97 -3.79
C VAL A 58 -1.92 3.77 -3.53
N LEU A 59 -1.07 4.48 -4.27
CA LEU A 59 0.37 4.59 -4.02
C LEU A 59 0.73 6.05 -3.75
N VAL A 60 1.86 6.28 -3.09
CA VAL A 60 2.38 7.63 -2.79
C VAL A 60 3.73 7.81 -3.44
N VAL A 61 3.97 8.98 -4.02
CA VAL A 61 5.31 9.44 -4.37
C VAL A 61 5.79 10.44 -3.32
N THR A 62 6.98 10.22 -2.78
CA THR A 62 7.66 11.17 -1.89
C THR A 62 9.02 11.54 -2.43
N ARG A 63 9.54 12.70 -2.01
CA ARG A 63 10.88 13.20 -2.36
C ARG A 63 11.69 13.47 -1.11
N SER A 64 12.98 13.11 -1.15
CA SER A 64 14.00 13.53 -0.18
C SER A 64 15.18 14.18 -0.91
N THR A 65 15.76 15.22 -0.31
CA THR A 65 17.08 15.76 -0.70
C THR A 65 18.22 15.21 0.14
N HIS A 66 17.90 14.37 1.12
CA HIS A 66 18.85 13.72 2.01
C HIS A 66 19.13 12.29 1.53
N ASP A 67 20.37 11.85 1.73
CA ASP A 67 20.73 10.43 1.65
C ASP A 67 19.95 9.63 2.71
N PRO A 68 19.84 8.29 2.57
CA PRO A 68 19.24 7.44 3.60
C PRO A 68 19.81 7.72 4.98
N ASP A 69 18.95 7.75 6.01
CA ASP A 69 19.41 7.88 7.39
C ASP A 69 20.35 6.71 7.74
N PRO A 70 21.35 6.92 8.62
CA PRO A 70 22.25 5.85 9.03
C PRO A 70 21.44 4.67 9.60
N PRO A 71 21.89 3.42 9.38
CA PRO A 71 21.22 2.25 9.92
C PRO A 71 21.09 2.38 11.45
N SER A 72 19.87 2.21 11.95
CA SER A 72 19.63 2.10 13.39
C SER A 72 20.00 0.70 13.89
N ASP A 73 20.34 0.57 15.18
CA ASP A 73 20.69 -0.70 15.86
C ASP A 73 19.51 -1.69 15.98
N GLN A 74 18.60 -1.72 15.00
CA GLN A 74 17.50 -2.67 14.97
C GLN A 74 18.01 -4.07 14.59
N PRO A 75 17.56 -5.12 15.29
CA PRO A 75 18.11 -6.47 15.21
C PRO A 75 17.98 -7.17 13.85
N ASP A 76 17.26 -6.57 12.89
CA ASP A 76 16.97 -7.19 11.59
C ASP A 76 17.84 -6.69 10.42
N GLY A 77 18.89 -5.88 10.67
CA GLY A 77 19.96 -5.63 9.70
C GLY A 77 19.54 -5.06 8.33
N GLN A 78 18.33 -4.52 8.20
CA GLN A 78 17.86 -3.97 6.92
C GLN A 78 18.54 -2.62 6.65
N ARG A 79 19.53 -2.64 5.74
CA ARG A 79 20.26 -1.48 5.19
C ARG A 79 19.39 -0.48 4.39
N ASP A 80 18.08 -0.63 4.42
CA ASP A 80 17.16 0.06 3.51
C ASP A 80 16.30 1.06 4.30
N VAL A 81 16.96 2.08 4.84
CA VAL A 81 16.34 3.11 5.69
C VAL A 81 15.71 4.19 4.82
N LEU A 82 14.44 4.52 5.08
CA LEU A 82 13.81 5.70 4.50
C LEU A 82 14.31 6.96 5.22
N PRO A 83 14.78 8.01 4.52
CA PRO A 83 15.17 9.27 5.17
C PRO A 83 13.99 9.86 5.93
N SER A 84 14.10 10.21 7.20
CA SER A 84 13.02 10.77 8.03
C SER A 84 12.33 11.98 7.38
N ALA A 85 13.11 12.92 6.84
CA ALA A 85 12.60 14.08 6.13
C ALA A 85 12.22 13.77 4.67
N ARG A 86 10.93 13.56 4.40
CA ARG A 86 10.38 13.35 3.05
C ARG A 86 9.17 14.25 2.81
N LEU A 87 9.07 14.78 1.59
CA LEU A 87 7.93 15.54 1.12
C LEU A 87 7.04 14.65 0.24
N PRO A 88 5.78 14.36 0.61
CA PRO A 88 4.81 13.76 -0.30
C PRO A 88 4.53 14.69 -1.48
N LEU A 89 4.59 14.15 -2.70
CA LEU A 89 4.37 14.91 -3.93
C LEU A 89 2.99 14.66 -4.52
N CYS A 90 2.57 13.39 -4.58
CA CYS A 90 1.28 13.03 -5.15
C CYS A 90 0.82 11.64 -4.71
N LEU A 91 -0.48 11.40 -4.89
CA LEU A 91 -1.09 10.08 -4.85
C LEU A 91 -1.26 9.55 -6.27
N LEU A 92 -0.91 8.29 -6.49
CA LEU A 92 -1.18 7.56 -7.72
C LEU A 92 -2.32 6.58 -7.48
N LEU A 93 -3.34 6.64 -8.32
CA LEU A 93 -4.53 5.81 -8.21
C LEU A 93 -4.53 4.80 -9.34
N LEU A 94 -4.56 3.53 -8.97
CA LEU A 94 -4.72 2.41 -9.87
C LEU A 94 -6.11 1.83 -9.63
N GLU A 95 -6.88 1.64 -10.69
CA GLU A 95 -8.15 0.95 -10.61
C GLU A 95 -7.97 -0.48 -11.12
N ASP A 96 -8.38 -1.45 -10.31
CA ASP A 96 -8.58 -2.80 -10.79
C ASP A 96 -10.01 -2.94 -11.33
N THR A 97 -10.11 -3.34 -12.59
CA THR A 97 -11.39 -3.61 -13.22
C THR A 97 -11.83 -5.02 -12.83
N VAL A 98 -12.84 -5.10 -11.95
CA VAL A 98 -13.56 -6.37 -11.73
C VAL A 98 -14.17 -6.80 -13.07
N LYS A 99 -13.86 -8.02 -13.51
CA LYS A 99 -14.45 -8.61 -14.73
C LYS A 99 -15.97 -8.58 -14.62
N ALA A 100 -16.64 -8.21 -15.70
CA ALA A 100 -18.09 -8.04 -15.72
C ALA A 100 -18.84 -9.34 -15.33
N GLU A 101 -18.24 -10.49 -15.60
CA GLU A 101 -18.79 -11.82 -15.33
C GLU A 101 -18.52 -12.31 -13.89
N ALA A 102 -17.63 -11.64 -13.14
CA ALA A 102 -17.23 -12.09 -11.81
C ALA A 102 -18.41 -12.18 -10.82
N PRO A 103 -19.34 -11.22 -10.75
CA PRO A 103 -20.49 -11.32 -9.85
C PRO A 103 -21.36 -12.55 -10.11
N GLU A 104 -21.60 -12.90 -11.38
CA GLU A 104 -22.42 -14.06 -11.75
C GLU A 104 -21.74 -15.37 -11.33
N ILE A 105 -20.44 -15.49 -11.58
CA ILE A 105 -19.65 -16.68 -11.20
C ILE A 105 -19.64 -16.86 -9.67
N LEU A 106 -19.43 -15.76 -8.92
CA LEU A 106 -19.38 -15.81 -7.47
C LEU A 106 -20.75 -16.12 -6.86
N ALA A 107 -21.83 -15.57 -7.42
CA ALA A 107 -23.20 -15.90 -7.04
C ALA A 107 -23.49 -17.40 -7.23
N TRP A 108 -23.09 -17.97 -8.36
CA TRP A 108 -23.25 -19.40 -8.62
C TRP A 108 -22.55 -20.25 -7.56
N PHE A 109 -21.31 -19.92 -7.16
CA PHE A 109 -20.62 -20.66 -6.10
C PHE A 109 -21.35 -20.59 -4.75
N ILE A 110 -21.90 -19.43 -4.40
CA ILE A 110 -22.68 -19.25 -3.18
C ILE A 110 -23.94 -20.12 -3.22
N GLU A 111 -24.64 -20.17 -4.35
CA GLU A 111 -25.82 -21.03 -4.55
C GLU A 111 -25.51 -22.53 -4.42
N GLN A 112 -24.29 -22.94 -4.78
CA GLN A 112 -23.81 -24.31 -4.56
C GLN A 112 -23.43 -24.60 -3.09
N GLY A 113 -23.56 -23.63 -2.19
CA GLY A 113 -23.23 -23.77 -0.77
C GLY A 113 -21.74 -23.66 -0.46
N LEU A 114 -20.95 -22.98 -1.32
CA LEU A 114 -19.55 -22.71 -1.04
C LEU A 114 -19.38 -21.42 -0.24
N ASP A 115 -18.51 -21.47 0.77
CA ASP A 115 -18.02 -20.30 1.48
C ASP A 115 -16.88 -19.64 0.70
N LEU A 116 -17.06 -18.37 0.33
CA LEU A 116 -16.06 -17.59 -0.38
C LEU A 116 -15.12 -16.88 0.61
N LYS A 117 -13.82 -16.93 0.36
CA LYS A 117 -12.79 -16.20 1.11
C LYS A 117 -11.90 -15.42 0.17
N VAL A 118 -11.70 -14.14 0.45
CA VAL A 118 -10.78 -13.27 -0.30
C VAL A 118 -9.46 -13.16 0.46
N ILE A 119 -8.36 -13.50 -0.20
CA ILE A 119 -7.01 -13.38 0.34
C ILE A 119 -6.24 -12.42 -0.58
N SER A 120 -5.76 -11.31 -0.04
CA SER A 120 -5.02 -10.31 -0.80
C SER A 120 -3.91 -9.68 0.03
N GLY A 121 -2.87 -9.21 -0.65
CA GLY A 121 -1.78 -8.43 -0.05
C GLY A 121 -2.00 -6.91 -0.10
N ASP A 122 -3.12 -6.46 -0.68
CA ASP A 122 -3.48 -5.03 -0.74
C ASP A 122 -4.03 -4.53 0.60
N HIS A 123 -4.23 -3.21 0.67
CA HIS A 123 -4.82 -2.56 1.83
C HIS A 123 -6.23 -3.13 2.11
N PRO A 124 -6.57 -3.50 3.37
CA PRO A 124 -7.85 -4.14 3.70
C PRO A 124 -9.08 -3.39 3.16
N ALA A 125 -9.08 -2.06 3.21
CA ALA A 125 -10.17 -1.24 2.68
C ALA A 125 -10.38 -1.40 1.16
N THR A 126 -9.30 -1.49 0.39
CA THR A 126 -9.35 -1.71 -1.06
C THR A 126 -9.93 -3.09 -1.37
N VAL A 127 -9.48 -4.12 -0.63
CA VAL A 127 -9.96 -5.49 -0.78
C VAL A 127 -11.45 -5.60 -0.47
N ALA A 128 -11.90 -4.99 0.64
CA ALA A 128 -13.30 -4.95 1.02
C ALA A 128 -14.17 -4.29 -0.06
N ALA A 129 -13.73 -3.16 -0.61
CA ALA A 129 -14.45 -2.46 -1.68
C ALA A 129 -14.55 -3.28 -2.98
N VAL A 130 -13.48 -3.97 -3.37
CA VAL A 130 -13.50 -4.88 -4.53
C VAL A 130 -14.41 -6.08 -4.27
N ALA A 131 -14.35 -6.68 -3.08
CA ALA A 131 -15.21 -7.79 -2.67
C ALA A 131 -16.70 -7.40 -2.67
N ARG A 132 -17.04 -6.20 -2.19
CA ARG A 132 -18.40 -5.63 -2.29
C ARG A 132 -18.86 -5.50 -3.73
N ARG A 133 -18.03 -4.92 -4.62
CA ARG A 133 -18.33 -4.79 -6.05
C ARG A 133 -18.54 -6.15 -6.73
N ALA A 134 -17.84 -7.18 -6.25
CA ALA A 134 -17.95 -8.54 -6.75
C ALA A 134 -19.14 -9.32 -6.16
N GLY A 135 -19.91 -8.74 -5.22
CA GLY A 135 -21.09 -9.37 -4.62
C GLY A 135 -20.78 -10.40 -3.54
N ILE A 136 -19.59 -10.36 -2.94
CA ILE A 136 -19.19 -11.32 -1.90
C ILE A 136 -19.88 -10.95 -0.57
N PRO A 137 -20.64 -11.86 0.07
CA PRO A 137 -21.24 -11.62 1.38
C PRO A 137 -20.19 -11.36 2.45
N GLY A 138 -20.50 -10.50 3.43
CA GLY A 138 -19.57 -10.21 4.54
C GLY A 138 -18.29 -9.47 4.12
N ALA A 139 -18.27 -8.82 2.95
CA ALA A 139 -17.11 -8.10 2.44
C ALA A 139 -16.58 -6.98 3.37
N ASP A 140 -17.37 -6.56 4.37
CA ASP A 140 -16.98 -5.56 5.37
C ASP A 140 -16.27 -6.16 6.61
N GLU A 141 -16.25 -7.49 6.75
CA GLU A 141 -15.67 -8.22 7.89
C GLU A 141 -14.19 -8.60 7.65
N GLY A 142 -13.44 -7.74 6.95
CA GLY A 142 -12.04 -7.98 6.62
C GLY A 142 -11.12 -7.88 7.84
N ILE A 143 -10.18 -8.84 7.98
CA ILE A 143 -9.13 -8.82 9.02
C ILE A 143 -7.79 -8.47 8.38
N ASP A 144 -7.09 -7.47 8.92
CA ASP A 144 -5.70 -7.22 8.56
C ASP A 144 -4.82 -8.32 9.16
N ALA A 145 -4.14 -9.10 8.32
CA ALA A 145 -3.31 -10.21 8.79
C ALA A 145 -2.20 -9.78 9.77
N ARG A 146 -1.81 -8.49 9.78
CA ARG A 146 -0.84 -7.93 10.75
C ARG A 146 -1.38 -7.82 12.17
N THR A 147 -2.70 -7.86 12.35
CA THR A 147 -3.34 -7.80 13.67
C THR A 147 -3.76 -9.18 14.18
N LEU A 148 -3.49 -10.23 13.41
CA LEU A 148 -3.73 -11.60 13.86
C LEU A 148 -2.82 -11.91 15.06
N PRO A 149 -3.34 -12.55 16.12
CA PRO A 149 -2.52 -13.00 17.22
C PRO A 149 -1.50 -14.04 16.74
N ASP A 150 -0.27 -13.97 17.26
CA ASP A 150 0.73 -15.00 17.03
C ASP A 150 0.19 -16.34 17.52
N GLY A 151 0.00 -17.28 16.60
CA GLY A 151 -0.82 -18.46 16.83
C GLY A 151 -0.35 -19.31 18.01
N THR A 152 -1.12 -19.32 19.09
CA THR A 152 -1.22 -20.52 19.93
C THR A 152 -1.93 -21.58 19.10
N ARG A 153 -1.18 -22.61 18.68
CA ARG A 153 -1.73 -23.81 18.04
C ARG A 153 -2.81 -24.42 18.95
N HIS A 154 -4.01 -24.60 18.42
CA HIS A 154 -4.99 -25.55 18.94
C HIS A 154 -4.91 -26.84 18.13
#